data_AF-A0AAD1G1F3-F1
#
_entry.id   AF-A0AAD1G1F3-F1
#
_cell.length_a   1.000
_cell.length_b   1.000
_cell.length_c   1.000
_cell.angle_alpha   90.00
_cell.angle_beta   90.00
_cell.angle_gamma   90.00
#
_symmetry.space_group_name_H-M   'P 1'
#
loop_
_entity.id
_entity.type
_entity.pdbx_description
1 polymer ?
#
loop_
_entity_poly.entity_id
_entity_poly.type
_entity_poly.pdbx_seq_one_letter_code
_entity_poly.pdbx_strand_id
1 'polypeptide(L)' 'MAKLKQSFELLSRHPEAGTLCTNLRNPYRALPCRSHRIFYAVGDQGVRIVRVLHAAMSAERVLI' A
#
# COMPACT_ATOMS: atom_id res chain seq x y z
N MET A 1 -13.41 8.65 -6.20
CA MET A 1 -13.04 8.43 -4.78
C MET A 1 -13.52 7.10 -4.18
N ALA A 2 -14.67 6.52 -4.58
CA ALA A 2 -15.21 5.29 -3.96
C ALA A 2 -14.26 4.08 -3.89
N LYS A 3 -13.34 3.91 -4.86
CA LYS A 3 -12.48 2.72 -4.91
C LYS A 3 -11.34 2.72 -3.88
N LEU A 4 -10.84 3.89 -3.50
CA LEU A 4 -9.82 4.00 -2.43
C LEU A 4 -10.42 3.62 -1.08
N LYS A 5 -11.62 4.12 -0.78
CA LYS A 5 -12.34 3.76 0.45
C LYS A 5 -12.53 2.25 0.58
N GLN A 6 -13.06 1.61 -0.47
CA GLN A 6 -13.21 0.14 -0.51
C GLN A 6 -11.88 -0.60 -0.31
N SER A 7 -10.78 -0.04 -0.85
CA SER A 7 -9.45 -0.64 -0.69
C SER A 7 -8.95 -0.51 0.76
N PHE A 8 -9.22 0.60 1.44
CA PHE A 8 -8.90 0.73 2.87
C PHE A 8 -9.75 -0.17 3.75
N GLU A 9 -11.04 -0.33 3.45
CA GLU A 9 -11.92 -1.28 4.13
C GLU A 9 -11.48 -2.74 3.88
N LEU A 10 -10.95 -3.05 2.70
CA LEU A 10 -10.33 -4.34 2.43
C LEU A 10 -9.09 -4.53 3.30
N LEU A 11 -8.19 -3.55 3.33
CA LEU A 11 -6.93 -3.63 4.07
C LEU A 11 -7.12 -3.72 5.58
N SER A 12 -8.21 -3.16 6.14
CA SER A 12 -8.49 -3.29 7.56
C SER A 12 -8.92 -4.72 7.95
N ARG A 13 -9.44 -5.50 7.01
CA ARG A 13 -9.88 -6.90 7.22
C ARG A 13 -8.84 -7.92 6.75
N HIS A 14 -8.12 -7.59 5.69
CA HIS A 14 -7.16 -8.44 5.01
C HIS A 14 -5.83 -7.69 4.76
N PRO A 15 -5.02 -7.47 5.81
CA PRO A 15 -3.72 -6.80 5.69
C PRO A 15 -2.77 -7.46 4.68
N GLU A 16 -2.96 -8.74 4.39
CA GLU A 16 -2.17 -9.54 3.46
C GLU A 16 -2.49 -9.31 1.98
N ALA A 17 -3.59 -8.59 1.65
CA ALA A 17 -4.10 -8.45 0.28
C ALA A 17 -3.14 -7.78 -0.72
N GLY A 18 -2.16 -7.01 -0.24
CA GLY A 18 -1.11 -6.41 -1.05
C GLY A 18 0.15 -7.27 -1.15
N THR A 19 0.86 -7.14 -2.26
CA THR A 19 2.14 -7.82 -2.51
C THR A 19 3.19 -7.36 -1.51
N LEU A 20 3.83 -8.30 -0.82
CA LEU A 20 4.93 -8.02 0.11
C LEU A 20 6.22 -7.69 -0.66
N CYS A 21 6.84 -6.56 -0.31
CA CYS A 21 8.15 -6.15 -0.80
C CYS A 21 9.15 -6.25 0.36
N THR A 22 10.01 -7.26 0.33
CA THR A 22 11.02 -7.53 1.37
C THR A 22 12.40 -6.93 1.05
N ASN A 23 12.55 -6.26 -0.09
CA ASN A 23 13.86 -5.78 -0.56
C ASN A 23 14.37 -4.53 0.19
N LEU A 24 13.64 -4.05 1.21
CA LEU A 24 14.02 -2.89 2.02
C LEU A 24 14.17 -3.27 3.49
N ARG A 25 14.96 -2.47 4.21
CA ARG A 25 15.18 -2.58 5.67
C ARG A 25 13.87 -2.62 6.47
N ASN A 26 12.80 -1.99 5.97
CA ASN A 26 11.47 -2.09 6.55
C ASN A 26 10.51 -2.66 5.50
N PRO A 27 9.99 -3.90 5.68
CA PRO A 27 9.12 -4.51 4.70
C PRO A 27 7.81 -3.74 4.61
N TYR A 28 7.34 -3.54 3.38
CA TYR A 28 6.08 -2.88 3.09
C TYR A 28 5.30 -3.71 2.07
N ARG A 29 4.01 -3.43 1.96
CA ARG A 29 3.10 -4.04 1.00
C ARG A 29 2.57 -3.01 0.03
N ALA A 30 2.26 -3.47 -1.18
CA ALA A 30 1.66 -2.64 -2.23
C ALA A 30 0.36 -3.26 -2.74
N LEU A 31 -0.71 -2.47 -2.75
CA LEU A 31 -2.02 -2.85 -3.31
C LEU A 31 -2.36 -1.95 -4.51
N PRO A 32 -2.51 -2.50 -5.73
CA PRO A 32 -3.05 -1.77 -6.87
C PRO A 32 -4.52 -1.37 -6.66
N CYS A 33 -4.85 -0.11 -6.93
CA CYS A 33 -6.22 0.43 -6.83
C CYS A 33 -6.51 1.33 -8.05
N ARG A 34 -6.94 0.72 -9.16
CA ARG A 34 -7.10 1.40 -10.47
C ARG A 34 -5.81 2.13 -10.85
N SER A 35 -5.90 3.43 -11.13
CA SER A 35 -4.75 4.29 -11.44
C SER A 35 -3.91 4.68 -10.23
N HIS A 36 -4.12 4.07 -9.05
CA HIS A 36 -3.32 4.30 -7.85
C HIS A 36 -2.65 3.03 -7.35
N ARG A 37 -1.60 3.20 -6.56
CA ARG A 37 -0.94 2.14 -5.79
C ARG A 37 -0.86 2.59 -4.34
N ILE A 38 -1.38 1.75 -3.44
CA ILE A 38 -1.40 2.00 -2.00
C ILE A 38 -0.21 1.24 -1.41
N PHE A 39 0.71 1.97 -0.80
CA PHE A 39 1.85 1.43 -0.06
C PHE A 39 1.53 1.48 1.43
N TYR A 40 1.71 0.37 2.12
CA TYR A 40 1.34 0.25 3.53
C TYR A 40 2.23 -0.75 4.27
N ALA A 41 2.29 -0.63 5.59
CA ALA A 41 2.95 -1.59 6.46
C ALA A 41 1.91 -2.26 7.36
N VAL A 42 2.18 -3.51 7.74
CA VAL A 42 1.38 -4.26 8.72
C VAL A 42 2.20 -4.31 10.01
N GLY A 43 1.60 -3.89 11.12
CA GLY A 43 2.19 -4.03 12.45
C GLY A 43 1.14 -4.47 13.46
N ASP A 44 1.52 -4.50 14.73
CA ASP A 44 0.69 -5.08 15.80
C ASP A 44 -0.65 -4.36 16.00
N GLN A 45 -0.73 -3.08 15.60
CA GLN A 45 -1.92 -2.24 15.71
C GLN A 45 -2.73 -2.17 14.40
N GLY A 46 -2.40 -3.01 13.41
CA GLY A 46 -3.07 -3.08 12.12
C GLY A 46 -2.28 -2.48 10.96
N VAL A 47 -3.00 -1.91 9.98
CA VAL A 47 -2.43 -1.40 8.73
C VAL A 47 -2.11 0.08 8.83
N ARG A 48 -0.85 0.45 8.57
CA ARG A 48 -0.41 1.83 8.38
C ARG A 48 -0.25 2.15 6.91
N ILE A 49 -1.09 3.04 6.38
CA ILE A 49 -0.92 3.56 5.02
C ILE A 49 0.30 4.50 4.99
N VAL A 50 1.30 4.15 4.20
CA VAL A 50 2.56 4.91 4.07
C VAL A 50 2.42 5.94 2.96
N ARG A 51 1.94 5.54 1.78
CA ARG A 51 1.72 6.41 0.62
C ARG A 51 0.59 5.89 -0.27
N VAL A 52 -0.05 6.81 -0.99
CA VAL A 52 -0.91 6.49 -2.13
C VAL A 52 -0.38 7.27 -3.32
N LEU A 53 0.11 6.56 -4.33
CA LEU A 53 0.67 7.17 -5.54
C LEU A 53 -0.21 6.89 -6.74
N HIS A 54 -0.21 7.79 -7.72
CA HIS A 54 -0.74 7.47 -9.03
C HIS A 54 0.18 6.44 -9.72
N ALA A 55 -0.35 5.47 -10.46
CA ALA A 55 0.39 4.39 -11.09
C ALA A 55 1.39 4.88 -12.17
N ALA A 56 1.17 6.09 -12.69
CA ALA A 56 2.08 6.75 -13.62
C ALA A 56 3.30 7.39 -12.94
N MET A 57 3.34 7.47 -11.60
CA MET A 57 4.56 7.88 -10.89
C MET A 57 5.50 6.68 -10.76
N SER A 58 6.71 6.80 -11.32
CA SER A 58 7.79 5.84 -11.13
C SER A 58 8.12 5.69 -9.64
N ALA A 59 8.20 4.44 -9.17
CA ALA A 59 8.49 4.10 -7.76
C ALA A 59 9.87 4.58 -7.27
N GLU A 60 10.75 5.01 -8.18
CA GLU A 60 12.10 5.50 -7.91
C GLU A 60 12.15 6.80 -7.09
N ARG A 61 11.05 7.56 -7.03
CA ARG A 61 11.03 8.85 -6.31
C ARG A 61 10.61 8.76 -4.83
N VAL A 62 10.34 7.55 -4.30
CA VAL A 62 9.60 7.42 -3.01
C VAL A 62 10.33 6.60 -1.93
N LEU A 63 11.52 6.08 -2.21
CA LEU A 63 12.29 5.24 -1.28
C LEU A 63 13.70 5.78 -0.98
N ILE A 64 13.89 7.10 -1.05
CA ILE A 64 15.07 7.82 -0.56
C ILE A 64 14.63 8.66 0.64
#